data_AF-A0A812WMW5-F1
#
_entry.id   AF-A0A812WMW5-F1
#
_cell.length_a   1.000
_cell.length_b   1.000
_cell.length_c   1.000
_cell.angle_alpha   90.00
_cell.angle_beta   90.00
_cell.angle_gamma   90.00
#
_symmetry.space_group_name_H-M   'P 1'
#
loop_
_entity.id
_entity.type
_entity.pdbx_description
1 polymer ?
#
loop_
_entity_poly.entity_id
_entity_poly.type
_entity_poly.pdbx_seq_one_letter_code
_entity_poly.pdbx_strand_id
1 'polypeptide(L)'
;EADLEAELEAQPDGIASLEALMGVLVYGTFRCVSGISDGQQKRCGEVLIERGPECLHRCKVHILVGKNRGQAWDFDRCHVRILYARVFSQDGSVRRRPLDSTGALDLGRTELFGRILLSKEFGVTRQKLYVCSKSKVVRSKKVLSFHPINGKLPGISVPWDEALSLPSNHDLHVVEVTDWSRDLLRPRGRYIQ
;
A
#
# COMPACT_ATOMS: atom_id res chain seq x y z
N GLU A 1 11.15 -9.62 12.14
CA GLU A 1 9.83 -10.29 12.14
C GLU A 1 9.47 -10.63 13.57
N ALA A 2 10.29 -11.42 14.28
CA ALA A 2 10.16 -11.66 15.71
C ALA A 2 9.96 -10.37 16.54
N ASP A 3 10.75 -9.32 16.28
CA ASP A 3 10.61 -8.04 17.01
C ASP A 3 9.26 -7.36 16.78
N LEU A 4 8.71 -7.44 15.57
CA LEU A 4 7.41 -6.83 15.24
C LEU A 4 6.25 -7.64 15.80
N GLU A 5 6.36 -8.97 15.81
CA GLU A 5 5.36 -9.83 16.44
C GLU A 5 5.36 -9.60 17.96
N ALA A 6 6.53 -9.47 18.60
CA ALA A 6 6.62 -9.13 20.01
C ALA A 6 6.04 -7.72 20.31
N GLU A 7 6.34 -6.73 19.47
CA GLU A 7 5.76 -5.38 19.57
C GLU A 7 4.23 -5.38 19.38
N LEU A 8 3.71 -6.25 18.50
CA LEU A 8 2.29 -6.40 18.23
C LEU A 8 1.56 -7.01 19.44
N GLU A 9 2.12 -8.05 20.05
CA GLU A 9 1.56 -8.69 21.26
C GLU A 9 1.67 -7.79 22.50
N ALA A 10 2.60 -6.84 22.52
CA ALA A 10 2.75 -5.88 23.60
C ALA A 10 1.83 -4.66 23.47
N GLN A 11 1.02 -4.55 22.41
CA GLN A 11 0.11 -3.42 22.22
C GLN A 11 -1.00 -3.44 23.29
N PRO A 12 -1.36 -2.29 23.87
CA PRO A 12 -2.48 -2.21 24.79
C PRO A 12 -3.80 -2.43 24.05
N ASP A 13 -4.69 -3.26 24.61
CA ASP A 13 -6.00 -3.53 24.00
C ASP A 13 -6.94 -2.30 24.02
N GLY A 14 -6.77 -1.44 25.03
CA GLY A 14 -7.62 -0.28 25.27
C GLY A 14 -7.11 1.02 24.63
N ILE A 15 -7.39 1.23 23.34
CA ILE A 15 -7.18 2.53 22.69
C ILE A 15 -8.46 3.36 22.80
N ALA A 16 -8.45 4.35 23.71
CA ALA A 16 -9.61 5.19 23.97
C ALA A 16 -9.60 6.55 23.23
N SER A 17 -8.46 6.96 22.68
CA SER A 17 -8.28 8.29 22.08
C SER A 17 -7.62 8.21 20.70
N LEU A 18 -7.81 9.28 19.91
CA LEU A 18 -7.16 9.41 18.60
C LEU A 18 -5.63 9.48 18.73
N GLU A 19 -5.11 10.09 19.78
CA GLU A 19 -3.66 10.21 20.03
C GLU A 19 -3.02 8.85 20.25
N ALA A 20 -3.68 8.00 21.03
CA ALA A 20 -3.23 6.64 21.29
C ALA A 20 -3.22 5.75 20.04
N LEU A 21 -3.86 6.13 18.93
CA LEU A 21 -3.79 5.39 17.66
C LEU A 21 -2.47 5.57 16.92
N MET A 22 -1.79 6.71 17.10
CA MET A 22 -0.59 7.01 16.33
C MET A 22 0.55 6.09 16.75
N GLY A 23 1.19 5.47 15.75
CA GLY A 23 2.29 4.54 16.01
C GLY A 23 1.84 3.13 16.38
N VAL A 24 0.54 2.90 16.59
CA VAL A 24 0.00 1.56 16.87
C VAL A 24 0.34 0.62 15.73
N LEU A 25 0.85 -0.54 16.12
CA LEU A 25 1.15 -1.63 15.22
C LEU A 25 -0.07 -2.54 15.11
N VAL A 26 -0.48 -2.83 13.89
CA VAL A 26 -1.56 -3.77 13.58
C VAL A 26 -1.09 -4.76 12.53
N TYR A 27 -1.77 -5.91 12.46
CA TYR A 27 -1.49 -6.94 11.47
C TYR A 27 -2.77 -7.31 10.72
N GLY A 28 -2.64 -7.50 9.41
CA GLY A 28 -3.80 -7.74 8.56
C GLY A 28 -3.47 -8.11 7.13
N THR A 29 -4.51 -8.32 6.33
CA THR A 29 -4.38 -8.66 4.91
C THR A 29 -4.50 -7.41 4.04
N PHE A 30 -3.51 -7.19 3.17
CA PHE A 30 -3.50 -6.07 2.22
C PHE A 30 -4.30 -6.40 0.96
N ARG A 31 -5.11 -5.43 0.52
CA ARG A 31 -5.88 -5.48 -0.71
C ARG A 31 -5.58 -4.24 -1.54
N CYS A 32 -5.17 -4.45 -2.78
CA CYS A 32 -5.11 -3.37 -3.75
C CYS A 32 -6.52 -2.91 -4.10
N VAL A 33 -6.80 -1.63 -3.91
CA VAL A 33 -8.00 -0.98 -4.41
C VAL A 33 -7.58 0.00 -5.50
N SER A 34 -8.13 -0.15 -6.70
CA SER A 34 -7.93 0.78 -7.81
C SER A 34 -8.39 2.18 -7.37
N GLY A 35 -7.51 3.16 -7.54
CA GLY A 35 -7.53 4.41 -6.80
C GLY A 35 -8.84 5.20 -6.88
N ILE A 36 -9.64 5.10 -5.84
CA ILE A 36 -10.60 6.15 -5.49
C ILE A 36 -9.75 7.34 -5.03
N SER A 37 -9.69 8.38 -5.87
CA SER A 37 -9.07 9.65 -5.53
C SER A 37 -10.04 10.45 -4.65
N ASP A 38 -9.85 10.37 -3.34
CA ASP A 38 -10.54 11.26 -2.40
C ASP A 38 -9.75 12.58 -2.32
N GLY A 39 -9.94 13.42 -3.35
CA GLY A 39 -9.21 14.66 -3.56
C GLY A 39 -7.73 14.46 -3.91
N GLN A 40 -6.83 15.10 -3.16
CA GLN A 40 -5.38 15.20 -3.44
C GLN A 40 -4.55 13.94 -3.08
N GLN A 41 -5.09 13.00 -2.29
CA GLN A 41 -4.34 11.83 -1.81
C GLN A 41 -4.74 10.56 -2.56
N LYS A 42 -3.80 10.00 -3.33
CA LYS A 42 -4.02 8.73 -4.04
C LYS A 42 -3.84 7.54 -3.09
N ARG A 43 -4.91 6.78 -2.90
CA ARG A 43 -4.90 5.49 -2.19
C ARG A 43 -4.41 4.40 -3.15
N CYS A 44 -3.65 3.44 -2.63
CA CYS A 44 -3.17 2.28 -3.41
C CYS A 44 -3.73 0.94 -2.91
N GLY A 45 -4.37 0.96 -1.75
CA GLY A 45 -4.87 -0.23 -1.10
C GLY A 45 -5.41 0.05 0.30
N GLU A 46 -5.88 -1.00 0.93
CA GLU A 46 -6.32 -1.03 2.32
C GLU A 46 -5.86 -2.32 2.99
N VAL A 47 -5.65 -2.27 4.29
CA VAL A 47 -5.38 -3.44 5.12
C VAL A 47 -6.57 -3.66 6.03
N LEU A 48 -7.15 -4.86 5.98
CA LEU A 48 -8.17 -5.28 6.93
C LEU A 48 -7.46 -5.80 8.19
N ILE A 49 -7.72 -5.18 9.33
CA ILE A 49 -7.07 -5.55 10.60
C ILE A 49 -7.61 -6.89 11.09
N GLU A 50 -6.69 -7.79 11.42
CA GLU A 50 -6.97 -9.13 11.93
C GLU A 50 -6.33 -9.37 13.30
N ARG A 51 -5.24 -8.66 13.63
CA ARG A 51 -4.57 -8.69 14.95
C ARG A 51 -4.10 -7.28 15.34
N GLY A 52 -4.00 -7.06 16.64
CA GLY A 52 -3.75 -5.76 17.29
C GLY A 52 -4.84 -5.47 18.33
N PRO A 53 -4.94 -4.22 18.81
CA PRO A 53 -5.93 -3.82 19.81
C PRO A 53 -7.36 -4.19 19.38
N GLU A 54 -8.11 -4.83 20.27
CA GLU A 54 -9.43 -5.42 19.95
C GLU A 54 -10.41 -4.44 19.30
N CYS A 55 -10.41 -3.19 19.77
CA CYS A 55 -11.28 -2.15 19.22
C CYS A 55 -11.05 -1.92 17.72
N LEU A 56 -9.86 -2.22 17.19
CA LEU A 56 -9.51 -2.02 15.78
C LEU A 56 -9.77 -3.23 14.90
N HIS A 57 -10.21 -4.37 15.46
CA HIS A 57 -10.44 -5.57 14.66
C HIS A 57 -11.47 -5.30 13.56
N ARG A 58 -11.18 -5.82 12.36
CA ARG A 58 -11.99 -5.63 11.13
C ARG A 58 -12.08 -4.18 10.63
N CYS A 59 -11.42 -3.23 11.29
CA CYS A 59 -11.25 -1.89 10.73
C CYS A 59 -10.31 -1.93 9.52
N LYS A 60 -10.44 -0.91 8.67
CA LYS A 60 -9.63 -0.75 7.48
C LYS A 60 -8.59 0.33 7.70
N VAL A 61 -7.34 0.02 7.38
CA VAL A 61 -6.26 1.00 7.31
C VAL A 61 -5.97 1.31 5.86
N HIS A 62 -6.24 2.54 5.44
CA HIS A 62 -5.95 3.01 4.09
C HIS A 62 -4.45 3.23 3.89
N ILE A 63 -3.94 2.73 2.78
CA ILE A 63 -2.53 2.83 2.41
C ILE A 63 -2.39 3.76 1.22
N LEU A 64 -1.69 4.88 1.43
CA LEU A 64 -1.39 5.82 0.36
C LEU A 64 -0.32 5.28 -0.58
N VAL A 65 -0.30 5.80 -1.82
CA VAL A 65 0.75 5.47 -2.81
C VAL A 65 2.16 5.84 -2.31
N GLY A 66 3.18 5.20 -2.89
CA GLY A 66 4.59 5.50 -2.62
C GLY A 66 5.13 4.72 -1.43
N LYS A 67 5.92 5.39 -0.58
CA LYS A 67 6.67 4.75 0.53
C LYS A 67 5.79 4.05 1.57
N ASN A 68 4.51 4.42 1.66
CA ASN A 68 3.58 3.85 2.64
C ASN A 68 3.13 2.42 2.28
N ARG A 69 3.13 2.07 0.98
CA ARG A 69 2.86 0.71 0.52
C ARG A 69 3.99 -0.26 0.87
N GLY A 70 5.21 0.24 1.00
CA GLY A 70 6.40 -0.60 0.99
C GLY A 70 6.41 -1.49 -0.25
N GLN A 71 6.66 -2.79 -0.06
CA GLN A 71 6.72 -3.81 -1.10
C GLN A 71 5.52 -4.75 -1.08
N ALA A 72 4.40 -4.31 -0.52
CA ALA A 72 3.23 -5.17 -0.37
C ALA A 72 2.61 -5.55 -1.72
N TRP A 73 2.35 -6.84 -1.88
CA TRP A 73 1.60 -7.44 -2.95
C TRP A 73 0.15 -7.60 -2.57
N ASP A 74 -0.73 -7.62 -3.57
CA ASP A 74 -2.14 -7.92 -3.35
C ASP A 74 -2.29 -9.27 -2.62
N PHE A 75 -3.06 -9.30 -1.53
CA PHE A 75 -3.22 -10.43 -0.60
C PHE A 75 -2.04 -10.76 0.33
N ASP A 76 -1.01 -9.93 0.40
CA ASP A 76 0.04 -10.12 1.42
C ASP A 76 -0.48 -9.88 2.84
N ARG A 77 0.09 -10.64 3.78
CA ARG A 77 0.01 -10.37 5.22
C ARG A 77 0.97 -9.28 5.61
N CYS A 78 0.45 -8.24 6.24
CA CYS A 78 1.19 -7.01 6.46
C CYS A 78 1.17 -6.62 7.93
N HIS A 79 2.35 -6.21 8.42
CA HIS A 79 2.47 -5.39 9.62
C HIS A 79 2.36 -3.92 9.20
N VAL A 80 1.45 -3.20 9.83
CA VAL A 80 1.10 -1.83 9.48
C VAL A 80 1.21 -0.96 10.70
N ARG A 81 1.89 0.16 10.58
CA ARG A 81 1.88 1.20 11.59
C ARG A 81 0.89 2.28 11.22
N ILE A 82 -0.04 2.58 12.13
CA ILE A 82 -0.98 3.68 11.96
C ILE A 82 -0.22 5.00 12.03
N LEU A 83 -0.41 5.85 11.04
CA LEU A 83 0.26 7.14 10.93
C LEU A 83 -0.64 8.26 11.42
N TYR A 84 -1.92 8.24 11.04
CA TYR A 84 -2.91 9.23 11.44
C TYR A 84 -4.32 8.72 11.16
N ALA A 85 -5.30 9.45 11.68
CA ALA A 85 -6.72 9.20 11.46
C ALA A 85 -7.41 10.46 10.91
N ARG A 86 -8.52 10.27 10.19
CA ARG A 86 -9.39 11.35 9.70
C ARG A 86 -10.79 11.12 10.23
N VAL A 87 -11.37 12.13 10.86
CA VAL A 87 -12.71 12.05 11.47
C VAL A 87 -13.70 12.88 10.65
N PHE A 88 -14.84 12.28 10.33
CA PHE A 88 -15.97 12.95 9.68
C PHE A 88 -16.93 13.48 10.74
N SER A 89 -17.33 14.74 10.63
CA SER A 89 -18.40 15.27 11.47
C SER A 89 -19.79 14.90 10.94
N GLN A 90 -20.80 15.01 11.79
CA GLN A 90 -22.21 14.67 11.46
C GLN A 90 -22.77 15.47 10.28
N ASP A 91 -22.25 16.67 10.04
CA ASP A 91 -22.60 17.53 8.91
C ASP A 91 -21.90 17.13 7.59
N GLY A 92 -21.14 16.03 7.59
CA GLY A 92 -20.37 15.57 6.43
C GLY A 92 -19.11 16.38 6.15
N SER A 93 -18.79 17.39 6.96
CA SER A 93 -17.56 18.15 6.78
C SER A 93 -16.33 17.32 7.18
N VAL A 94 -15.33 17.31 6.31
CA VAL A 94 -14.08 16.59 6.54
C VAL A 94 -13.15 17.48 7.35
N ARG A 95 -12.97 17.17 8.64
CA ARG A 95 -11.93 17.81 9.44
C ARG A 95 -10.68 16.95 9.39
N ARG A 96 -9.67 17.40 8.64
CA ARG A 96 -8.29 17.00 8.88
C ARG A 96 -7.89 17.62 10.22
N ARG A 97 -8.17 16.93 11.32
CA ARG A 97 -7.76 17.41 12.64
C ARG A 97 -6.26 17.13 12.82
N PRO A 98 -5.41 18.14 13.08
CA PRO A 98 -4.24 17.93 13.91
C PRO A 98 -4.71 17.40 15.26
N LEU A 99 -3.99 16.43 15.82
CA LEU A 99 -4.45 15.57 16.92
C LEU A 99 -4.60 16.25 18.29
N ASP A 100 -4.58 17.57 18.39
CA ASP A 100 -4.73 18.27 19.67
C ASP A 100 -6.16 18.23 20.24
N SER A 101 -7.06 17.44 19.64
CA SER A 101 -8.38 17.19 20.21
C SER A 101 -8.42 15.86 20.97
N THR A 102 -8.46 15.96 22.30
CA THR A 102 -8.72 14.94 23.33
C THR A 102 -10.11 14.29 23.21
N GLY A 103 -10.51 13.90 21.99
CA GLY A 103 -11.80 13.28 21.69
C GLY A 103 -11.73 11.76 21.80
N ALA A 104 -12.83 11.16 22.27
CA ALA A 104 -13.03 9.71 22.26
C ALA A 104 -12.99 9.17 20.81
N LEU A 105 -12.47 7.96 20.67
CA LEU A 105 -12.41 7.26 19.38
C LEU A 105 -13.81 6.77 18.95
N ASP A 106 -14.31 7.28 17.83
CA ASP A 106 -15.52 6.79 17.15
C ASP A 106 -15.14 6.17 15.80
N LEU A 107 -14.99 4.84 15.76
CA LEU A 107 -14.57 4.11 14.56
C LEU A 107 -15.60 4.13 13.43
N GLY A 108 -16.87 4.42 13.73
CA GLY A 108 -17.91 4.57 12.70
C GLY A 108 -17.73 5.82 11.84
N ARG A 109 -16.94 6.79 12.32
CA ARG A 109 -16.67 8.06 11.64
C ARG A 109 -15.18 8.33 11.43
N THR A 110 -14.34 7.33 11.62
CA THR A 110 -12.89 7.48 11.58
C THR A 110 -12.28 6.62 10.47
N GLU A 111 -11.59 7.27 9.53
CA GLU A 111 -10.72 6.59 8.57
C GLU A 111 -9.29 6.52 9.11
N LEU A 112 -8.71 5.32 9.10
CA LEU A 112 -7.34 5.09 9.52
C LEU A 112 -6.39 5.11 8.32
N PHE A 113 -5.21 5.70 8.49
CA PHE A 113 -4.16 5.73 7.47
C PHE A 113 -2.86 5.18 8.04
N GLY A 114 -2.16 4.37 7.26
CA GLY A 114 -0.99 3.65 7.75
C GLY A 114 0.12 3.45 6.73
N ARG A 115 1.21 2.88 7.22
CA ARG A 115 2.37 2.45 6.45
C ARG A 115 2.68 0.99 6.73
N ILE A 116 2.84 0.23 5.65
CA ILE A 116 3.28 -1.17 5.71
C ILE A 116 4.77 -1.19 6.03
N LEU A 117 5.14 -1.90 7.08
CA LEU A 117 6.52 -2.09 7.53
C LEU A 117 7.09 -3.42 7.05
N LEU A 118 6.25 -4.45 7.04
CA LEU A 118 6.59 -5.79 6.60
C LEU A 118 5.40 -6.35 5.81
N SER A 119 5.69 -7.05 4.72
CA SER A 119 4.70 -7.78 3.93
C SER A 119 5.22 -9.17 3.61
N LYS A 120 4.36 -10.17 3.73
CA LYS A 120 4.69 -11.58 3.53
C LYS A 120 3.60 -12.25 2.69
N GLU A 121 4.03 -13.10 1.77
CA GLU A 121 3.13 -13.95 0.99
C GLU A 121 2.36 -14.88 1.92
N PHE A 122 1.06 -15.06 1.67
CA PHE A 122 0.20 -15.90 2.49
C PHE A 122 -0.95 -16.49 1.69
N GLY A 123 -1.02 -17.83 1.62
CA GLY A 123 -2.11 -18.58 1.00
C GLY A 123 -2.19 -18.50 -0.53
N VAL A 124 -1.86 -17.35 -1.13
CA VAL A 124 -1.86 -17.11 -2.58
C VAL A 124 -0.47 -16.69 -3.02
N THR A 125 0.08 -17.39 -4.00
CA THR A 125 1.39 -17.05 -4.57
C THR A 125 1.35 -15.69 -5.25
N ARG A 126 2.39 -14.88 -5.02
CA ARG A 126 2.54 -13.58 -5.69
C ARG A 126 2.61 -13.77 -7.21
N GLN A 127 1.66 -13.18 -7.92
CA GLN A 127 1.60 -13.16 -9.37
C GLN A 127 2.90 -12.54 -9.93
N LYS A 128 3.63 -13.22 -10.80
CA LYS A 128 4.88 -12.64 -11.36
C LYS A 128 4.72 -12.06 -12.76
N LEU A 129 3.76 -12.54 -13.54
CA LEU A 129 3.54 -12.10 -14.91
C LEU A 129 2.38 -11.11 -14.99
N TYR A 130 2.60 -9.97 -15.63
CA TYR A 130 1.61 -8.90 -15.78
C TYR A 130 1.50 -8.44 -17.21
N VAL A 131 0.25 -8.32 -17.67
CA VAL A 131 -0.08 -7.56 -18.88
C VAL A 131 -0.03 -6.08 -18.54
N CYS A 132 0.75 -5.33 -19.29
CA CYS A 132 1.10 -3.95 -19.01
C CYS A 132 0.96 -3.06 -20.24
N SER A 133 0.69 -1.78 -20.01
CA SER A 133 0.94 -0.74 -21.01
C SER A 133 2.31 -0.08 -20.77
N LYS A 134 3.02 0.26 -21.83
CA LYS A 134 4.28 1.01 -21.72
C LYS A 134 4.01 2.46 -21.31
N SER A 135 4.81 2.96 -20.37
CA SER A 135 4.79 4.38 -19.99
C SER A 135 5.24 5.26 -21.16
N LYS A 136 4.41 6.25 -21.51
CA LYS A 136 4.79 7.31 -22.47
C LYS A 136 5.92 8.20 -21.94
N VAL A 137 6.04 8.31 -20.60
CA VAL A 137 7.11 9.05 -19.96
C VAL A 137 8.35 8.17 -19.91
N VAL A 138 9.30 8.43 -20.81
CA VAL A 138 10.61 7.77 -20.87
C VAL A 138 11.63 8.72 -20.25
N ARG A 139 12.13 8.38 -19.05
CA ARG A 139 13.18 9.16 -18.37
C ARG A 139 14.60 8.74 -18.78
N SER A 140 14.75 7.51 -19.25
CA SER A 140 16.00 6.92 -19.70
C SER A 140 15.71 5.86 -20.76
N LYS A 141 16.55 5.76 -21.79
CA LYS A 141 16.45 4.68 -22.79
C LYS A 141 16.94 3.33 -22.24
N LYS A 142 17.73 3.34 -21.17
CA LYS A 142 18.24 2.13 -20.48
C LYS A 142 17.23 1.48 -19.55
N VAL A 143 16.15 2.18 -19.20
CA VAL A 143 15.12 1.66 -18.30
C VAL A 143 13.75 2.14 -18.75
N LEU A 144 12.91 1.22 -19.17
CA LEU A 144 11.52 1.47 -19.52
C LEU A 144 10.62 1.21 -18.32
N SER A 145 9.48 1.90 -18.26
CA SER A 145 8.48 1.71 -17.20
C SER A 145 7.21 1.12 -17.83
N PHE A 146 6.67 0.07 -17.22
CA PHE A 146 5.45 -0.62 -17.64
C PHE A 146 4.42 -0.58 -16.53
N HIS A 147 3.17 -0.26 -16.84
CA HIS A 147 2.08 -0.16 -15.86
C HIS A 147 1.12 -1.34 -16.04
N PRO A 148 0.97 -2.21 -15.02
CA PRO A 148 0.02 -3.31 -15.10
C PRO A 148 -1.40 -2.79 -15.28
N ILE A 149 -2.13 -3.37 -16.24
CA ILE A 149 -3.49 -2.93 -16.57
C ILE A 149 -4.50 -3.19 -15.44
N ASN A 150 -4.20 -4.16 -14.57
CA ASN A 150 -5.04 -4.50 -13.42
C ASN A 150 -4.83 -3.57 -12.20
N GLY A 151 -3.88 -2.61 -12.29
CA GLY A 151 -3.61 -1.65 -11.21
C GLY A 151 -3.10 -2.24 -9.90
N LYS A 152 -2.72 -3.53 -9.87
CA LYS A 152 -2.34 -4.22 -8.63
C LYS A 152 -0.93 -3.91 -8.15
N LEU A 153 -0.06 -3.39 -9.02
CA LEU A 153 1.29 -2.96 -8.69
C LEU A 153 1.53 -1.53 -9.18
N PRO A 154 2.46 -0.79 -8.55
CA PRO A 154 3.03 0.40 -9.17
C PRO A 154 3.75 0.04 -10.48
N GLY A 155 4.13 1.06 -11.26
CA GLY A 155 4.86 0.84 -12.51
C GLY A 155 6.15 0.03 -12.29
N ILE A 156 6.35 -0.98 -13.13
CA ILE A 156 7.48 -1.91 -13.12
C ILE A 156 8.61 -1.31 -13.95
N SER A 157 9.81 -1.26 -13.39
CA SER A 157 11.02 -0.80 -14.05
C SER A 157 11.72 -1.96 -14.75
N VAL A 158 11.92 -1.85 -16.06
CA VAL A 158 12.53 -2.89 -16.89
C VAL A 158 13.80 -2.34 -17.53
N PRO A 159 14.99 -2.91 -17.22
CA PRO A 159 16.21 -2.59 -17.94
C PRO A 159 16.03 -2.89 -19.43
N TRP A 160 16.53 -2.00 -20.28
CA TRP A 160 16.37 -2.10 -21.73
C TRP A 160 17.72 -1.97 -22.43
N ASP A 161 17.93 -2.83 -23.41
CA ASP A 161 19.08 -2.76 -24.29
C ASP A 161 18.82 -1.72 -25.38
N GLU A 162 19.68 -0.70 -25.46
CA GLU A 162 19.56 0.38 -26.43
C GLU A 162 19.76 -0.10 -27.88
N ALA A 163 20.35 -1.29 -28.08
CA ALA A 163 20.44 -1.93 -29.39
C ALA A 163 19.09 -2.46 -29.90
N LEU A 164 18.12 -2.70 -29.01
CA LEU A 164 16.80 -3.21 -29.37
C LEU A 164 15.83 -2.07 -29.70
N SER A 165 14.98 -2.29 -30.71
CA SER A 165 13.87 -1.40 -31.02
C SER A 165 12.96 -1.25 -29.80
N LEU A 166 12.56 -0.02 -29.50
CA LEU A 166 11.66 0.24 -28.37
C LEU A 166 10.30 -0.46 -28.60
N PRO A 167 9.70 -1.04 -27.54
CA PRO A 167 8.35 -1.57 -27.63
C PRO A 167 7.36 -0.47 -27.98
N SER A 168 6.29 -0.85 -28.68
CA SER A 168 5.18 0.04 -29.03
C SER A 168 4.60 0.73 -27.80
N ASN A 169 4.03 1.92 -27.99
CA ASN A 169 3.25 2.57 -26.92
C ASN A 169 1.74 2.25 -27.02
N HIS A 170 1.33 1.53 -28.07
CA HIS A 170 -0.07 1.23 -28.37
C HIS A 170 -0.45 -0.21 -28.05
N ASP A 171 0.55 -1.08 -27.92
CA ASP A 171 0.33 -2.50 -27.65
C ASP A 171 0.34 -2.80 -26.15
N LEU A 172 -0.19 -3.97 -25.81
CA LEU A 172 -0.06 -4.55 -24.49
C LEU A 172 1.17 -5.45 -24.47
N HIS A 173 1.90 -5.40 -23.36
CA HIS A 173 3.14 -6.12 -23.17
C HIS A 173 3.06 -7.04 -21.97
N VAL A 174 3.77 -8.16 -22.01
CA VAL A 174 3.93 -9.06 -20.88
C VAL A 174 5.26 -8.75 -20.20
N VAL A 175 5.20 -8.45 -18.91
CA VAL A 175 6.36 -8.18 -18.06
C VAL A 175 6.34 -9.13 -16.88
N GLU A 176 7.48 -9.76 -16.62
CA GLU A 176 7.72 -10.55 -15.43
C GLU A 176 8.33 -9.67 -14.34
N VAL A 177 7.77 -9.67 -13.13
CA VAL A 177 8.40 -9.07 -11.96
C VAL A 177 9.44 -10.03 -11.41
N THR A 178 10.69 -9.59 -11.39
CA THR A 178 11.85 -10.39 -10.98
C THR A 178 12.33 -10.05 -9.58
N ASP A 179 12.19 -8.79 -9.16
CA ASP A 179 12.57 -8.33 -7.84
C ASP A 179 11.70 -7.18 -7.35
N TRP A 180 11.35 -7.19 -6.06
CA TRP A 180 10.83 -6.03 -5.37
C TRP A 180 11.36 -6.02 -3.93
N SER A 181 12.67 -5.90 -3.82
CA SER A 181 13.41 -5.83 -2.55
C SER A 181 13.15 -4.52 -1.79
N ARG A 182 13.53 -4.52 -0.50
CA ARG A 182 13.18 -3.45 0.48
C ARG A 182 13.63 -2.05 0.09
N ASP A 183 14.69 -1.92 -0.72
CA ASP A 183 15.26 -0.63 -1.11
C ASP A 183 14.61 -0.05 -2.38
N LEU A 184 13.73 -0.82 -3.02
CA LEU A 184 13.10 -0.44 -4.27
C LEU A 184 11.70 0.15 -4.06
N LEU A 185 11.54 1.41 -4.47
CA LEU A 185 10.24 2.08 -4.52
C LEU A 185 9.31 1.51 -5.60
N ARG A 186 9.86 0.79 -6.57
CA ARG A 186 9.15 0.18 -7.70
C ARG A 186 9.70 -1.22 -7.95
N PRO A 187 8.85 -2.18 -8.31
CA PRO A 187 9.32 -3.50 -8.72
C PRO A 187 10.20 -3.39 -9.95
N ARG A 188 11.20 -4.26 -10.02
CA ARG A 188 12.00 -4.51 -11.21
C ARG A 188 11.43 -5.70 -11.96
N GLY A 189 11.57 -5.67 -13.27
CA GLY A 189 11.08 -6.75 -14.11
C GLY A 189 11.92 -6.99 -15.34
N ARG A 190 11.49 -8.00 -16.09
CA ARG A 190 12.02 -8.42 -17.38
C ARG A 190 10.89 -8.36 -18.41
N TYR A 191 11.19 -7.78 -19.56
CA TYR A 191 10.29 -7.81 -20.70
C TYR A 191 10.21 -9.23 -21.28
N ILE A 192 9.00 -9.68 -21.61
CA ILE A 192 8.76 -10.99 -22.22
C ILE A 192 8.36 -10.83 -23.69
N GLN A 193 7.25 -10.13 -23.96
CA GLN A 193 6.76 -9.89 -25.33
C GLN A 193 5.80 -8.69 -25.39
#